data_AF-A0A1V4Q3D5-F1
#
_entry.id   AF-A0A1V4Q3D5-F1
#
_cell.length_a   1.000
_cell.length_b   1.000
_cell.length_c   1.000
_cell.angle_alpha   90.00
_cell.angle_beta   90.00
_cell.angle_gamma   90.00
#
_symmetry.space_group_name_H-M   'P 1'
#
loop_
_entity.id
_entity.type
_entity.pdbx_description
1 polymer ?
#
loop_
_entity_poly.entity_id
_entity_poly.type
_entity_poly.pdbx_seq_one_letter_code
_entity_poly.pdbx_strand_id
1 'polypeptide(L)' 'MSRSHSTPEIAGIGIGWRPEIAAVVDDLPGLGFCEVIAESVPHIDVEPLTALGVPVIPHGLGLSL' A
#
# COMPACT_ATOMS: atom_id res chain seq x y z
N MET A 1 -21.63 -17.39 -6.57
CA MET A 1 -20.22 -17.85 -6.54
C MET A 1 -19.49 -17.02 -5.50
N SER A 2 -19.23 -17.57 -4.30
CA SER A 2 -18.53 -16.85 -3.24
C SER A 2 -17.03 -16.88 -3.54
N ARG A 3 -16.42 -15.72 -3.82
CA ARG A 3 -14.96 -15.61 -3.93
C ARG A 3 -14.38 -15.75 -2.53
N SER A 4 -13.76 -16.90 -2.25
CA SER A 4 -12.88 -17.03 -1.08
C SER A 4 -11.75 -16.01 -1.25
N HIS A 5 -11.74 -14.97 -0.43
CA HIS A 5 -10.60 -14.06 -0.35
C HIS A 5 -9.66 -14.66 0.69
N SER A 6 -8.67 -15.42 0.22
CA SER A 6 -7.52 -15.75 1.05
C SER A 6 -6.79 -14.43 1.33
N THR A 7 -6.78 -13.97 2.58
CA THR A 7 -5.99 -12.80 2.96
C THR A 7 -4.53 -13.12 2.67
N PRO A 8 -3.81 -12.32 1.86
CA PRO A 8 -2.39 -12.55 1.64
C PRO A 8 -1.67 -12.48 2.99
N GLU A 9 -0.74 -13.41 3.22
CA GLU A 9 0.12 -13.35 4.39
C GLU A 9 1.02 -12.11 4.25
N ILE A 10 0.75 -11.08 5.03
CA ILE A 10 1.61 -9.88 5.11
C ILE A 10 2.77 -10.23 6.04
N ALA A 11 4.00 -10.12 5.54
CA ALA A 11 5.20 -10.39 6.32
C ALA A 11 6.31 -9.38 6.00
N GLY A 12 7.29 -9.27 6.89
CA GLY A 12 8.42 -8.35 6.73
C GLY A 12 8.14 -6.93 7.23
N ILE A 13 8.96 -5.97 6.78
CA ILE A 13 8.85 -4.56 7.13
C ILE A 13 8.16 -3.81 6.00
N GLY A 14 7.22 -2.93 6.35
CA GLY A 14 6.53 -2.06 5.41
C GLY A 14 6.80 -0.58 5.63
N ILE A 15 6.35 0.23 4.67
CA ILE A 15 6.50 1.70 4.70
C ILE A 15 5.20 2.39 4.26
N GLY A 16 4.91 3.53 4.89
CA GLY A 16 3.86 4.44 4.47
C GLY A 16 4.26 5.22 3.22
N TRP A 17 3.43 5.14 2.18
CA TRP A 17 3.65 5.75 0.87
C TRP A 17 2.87 7.06 0.72
N ARG A 18 3.50 8.00 0.01
CA ARG A 18 2.88 9.21 -0.53
C ARG A 18 3.60 9.61 -1.83
N PRO A 19 2.96 10.36 -2.75
CA PRO A 19 3.56 10.70 -4.04
C PRO A 19 4.95 11.35 -3.92
N GLU A 20 5.17 12.17 -2.89
CA GLU A 20 6.41 12.90 -2.66
C GLU A 20 7.63 12.00 -2.40
N ILE A 21 7.39 10.75 -2.00
CA ILE A 21 8.47 9.77 -1.77
C ILE A 21 8.36 8.53 -2.65
N ALA A 22 7.49 8.53 -3.66
CA ALA A 22 7.22 7.35 -4.48
C ALA A 22 8.51 6.74 -5.05
N ALA A 23 9.41 7.56 -5.59
CA ALA A 23 10.70 7.11 -6.11
C ALA A 23 11.60 6.49 -5.04
N VAL A 24 11.61 7.04 -3.81
CA VAL A 24 12.39 6.47 -2.72
C VAL A 24 11.82 5.12 -2.30
N VAL A 25 10.49 4.96 -2.28
CA VAL A 25 9.84 3.68 -1.94
C VAL A 25 10.10 2.62 -3.00
N ASP A 26 10.08 2.98 -4.27
CA ASP A 26 10.34 2.08 -5.40
C ASP A 26 11.76 1.47 -5.34
N ASP A 27 12.74 2.26 -4.88
CA ASP A 27 14.12 1.84 -4.72
C ASP A 27 14.42 1.06 -3.42
N LEU A 28 13.44 0.85 -2.52
CA LEU A 28 13.69 0.21 -1.21
C LEU A 28 13.90 -1.30 -1.33
N PRO A 29 15.11 -1.83 -1.01
CA PRO A 29 15.35 -3.26 -1.01
C PRO A 29 14.63 -3.93 0.17
N GLY A 30 13.99 -5.07 -0.11
CA GLY A 30 13.38 -5.91 0.94
C GLY A 30 12.06 -5.36 1.49
N LEU A 31 11.39 -4.47 0.77
CA LEU A 31 10.06 -4.01 1.12
C LEU A 31 9.07 -5.18 1.16
N GLY A 32 8.43 -5.40 2.30
CA GLY A 32 7.46 -6.50 2.49
C GLY A 32 6.03 -6.12 2.13
N PHE A 33 5.64 -4.87 2.42
CA PHE A 33 4.34 -4.32 2.08
C PHE A 33 4.40 -2.79 2.05
N CYS A 34 3.41 -2.17 1.44
CA CYS A 34 3.27 -0.73 1.35
C CYS A 34 1.94 -0.30 1.96
N GLU A 35 1.93 0.73 2.79
CA GLU A 35 0.70 1.29 3.37
C GLU A 35 0.35 2.62 2.69
N VAL A 36 -0.91 2.82 2.33
CA VAL A 36 -1.41 4.07 1.72
C VAL A 36 -2.62 4.58 2.50
N ILE A 37 -2.72 5.89 2.70
CA ILE A 37 -3.92 6.50 3.27
C ILE A 37 -5.10 6.26 2.33
N ALA A 38 -6.11 5.53 2.79
CA ALA A 38 -7.26 5.14 1.99
C ALA A 38 -7.99 6.35 1.40
N GLU A 39 -8.12 7.42 2.19
CA GLU A 39 -8.76 8.67 1.81
C GLU A 39 -7.96 9.46 0.76
N SER A 40 -6.66 9.21 0.60
CA SER A 40 -5.84 9.87 -0.40
C SER A 40 -5.99 9.23 -1.79
N VAL A 41 -6.34 7.95 -1.86
CA VAL A 41 -6.41 7.15 -3.11
C VAL A 41 -7.22 7.82 -4.25
N PRO A 42 -8.40 8.44 -4.00
CA PRO A 42 -9.16 9.11 -5.07
C PRO A 42 -8.48 10.37 -5.65
N HIS A 43 -7.42 10.85 -5.01
CA HIS A 43 -6.79 12.14 -5.29
C HIS A 43 -5.34 12.02 -5.78
N ILE A 44 -4.83 10.80 -5.93
CA ILE A 44 -3.44 10.51 -6.32
C ILE A 44 -3.40 9.58 -7.53
N ASP A 45 -2.26 9.60 -8.23
CA ASP A 45 -1.94 8.53 -9.17
C ASP A 45 -1.54 7.28 -8.40
N VAL A 46 -2.22 6.17 -8.68
CA VAL A 46 -2.01 4.87 -8.03
C VAL A 46 -1.14 3.94 -8.86
N GLU A 47 -0.79 4.30 -10.10
CA GLU A 47 0.07 3.47 -10.94
C GLU A 47 1.40 3.12 -10.22
N PRO A 48 2.11 4.09 -9.58
CA PRO A 48 3.33 3.77 -8.84
C PRO A 48 3.09 2.83 -7.66
N LEU A 49 1.96 2.94 -6.95
CA LEU A 49 1.61 2.04 -5.84
C LEU A 49 1.42 0.60 -6.32
N THR A 50 0.71 0.43 -7.45
CA THR A 50 0.45 -0.90 -8.02
C THR A 50 1.70 -1.52 -8.64
N ALA A 51 2.65 -0.70 -9.09
CA ALA A 51 3.91 -1.14 -9.68
C ALA A 51 4.92 -1.71 -8.66
N LEU A 52 4.78 -1.41 -7.36
CA LEU A 52 5.69 -1.86 -6.30
C LEU A 52 5.79 -3.39 -6.18
N GLY A 53 4.82 -4.15 -6.68
CA GLY A 53 4.84 -5.62 -6.66
C GLY A 53 4.71 -6.25 -5.26
N VAL A 54 4.47 -5.44 -4.22
CA VAL A 54 4.21 -5.87 -2.85
C VAL A 54 2.73 -5.60 -2.49
N PRO A 55 2.18 -6.25 -1.45
CA PRO A 55 0.84 -5.93 -0.97
C PRO A 55 0.71 -4.44 -0.61
N VAL A 56 -0.33 -3.80 -1.14
CA VAL A 56 -0.72 -2.43 -0.78
C VAL A 56 -1.87 -2.49 0.23
N ILE A 57 -1.65 -1.94 1.42
CA ILE A 57 -2.59 -1.96 2.54
C ILE A 57 -3.19 -0.57 2.70
N PRO A 58 -4.50 -0.39 2.48
CA PRO A 58 -5.16 0.89 2.73
C PRO A 58 -5.34 1.11 4.24
N HIS A 59 -4.90 2.27 4.73
CA HIS A 59 -5.08 2.74 6.11
C HIS A 59 -6.12 3.85 6.17
N GLY A 60 -7.20 3.64 6.92
CA GLY A 60 -8.25 4.66 7.08
C GLY A 60 -7.95 5.59 8.25
N LEU A 61 -7.99 6.90 8.03
CA LEU A 61 -7.84 7.92 9.07
C LEU A 61 -9.18 8.34 9.68
N GLY A 62 -10.28 8.22 8.93
CA GLY A 62 -11.60 8.74 9.31
C GLY A 62 -12.39 7.91 10.33
N LEU A 63 -11.87 6.76 10.76
CA LEU A 63 -12.59 5.82 11.64
C LEU A 63 -12.18 5.90 13.11
N SER A 64 -11.21 6.73 13.48
CA SER A 64 -10.74 6.92 14.86
C SER A 64 -10.54 5.61 15.64
N LEU A 65 -9.72 4.71 15.09
CA LEU A 65 -9.30 3.46 15.74
C LEU A 65 -8.08 3.65 16.64
#